data_AF-A0A5C7W4P7-F1
#
_entry.id   AF-A0A5C7W4P7-F1
#
_cell.length_a   1.000
_cell.length_b   1.000
_cell.length_c   1.000
_cell.angle_alpha   90.00
_cell.angle_beta   90.00
_cell.angle_gamma   90.00
#
_symmetry.space_group_name_H-M   'P 1'
#
loop_
_entity.id
_entity.type
_entity.pdbx_description
1 polymer ?
#
loop_
_entity_poly.entity_id
_entity_poly.type
_entity_poly.pdbx_seq_one_letter_code
_entity_poly.pdbx_strand_id
1 'polypeptide(L)' 'AASLPLRRPSSIATLGMARYLLTRSEGTIGELTHLLMAAALAAVESGEEAINHRTLSMADYTGPSERRRQFEQELM' A
#
# COMPACT_ATOMS: atom_id res chain seq x y z
N ALA A 1 -18.97 10.06 6.08
CA ALA A 1 -18.84 9.91 4.61
C ALA A 1 -19.04 8.44 4.27
N ALA A 2 -19.78 8.11 3.21
CA ALA A 2 -19.88 6.72 2.76
C ALA A 2 -18.65 6.41 1.91
N SER A 3 -17.82 5.45 2.34
CA SER A 3 -16.75 4.89 1.51
C SER A 3 -17.36 3.85 0.58
N LEU A 4 -17.33 4.12 -0.72
CA LEU A 4 -17.69 3.11 -1.71
C LEU A 4 -16.52 2.12 -1.86
N PRO A 5 -16.80 0.81 -1.95
CA PRO A 5 -15.76 -0.16 -2.26
C PRO A 5 -15.26 0.04 -3.70
N LEU A 6 -14.04 -0.44 -3.97
CA LEU A 6 -13.53 -0.57 -5.34
C LEU A 6 -14.46 -1.47 -6.17
N ARG A 7 -14.57 -1.21 -7.49
CA ARG A 7 -15.52 -1.95 -8.34
C ARG A 7 -15.19 -3.43 -8.50
N ARG A 8 -13.91 -3.83 -8.41
CA ARG A 8 -13.47 -5.21 -8.59
C ARG A 8 -12.93 -5.78 -7.26
N PRO A 9 -13.15 -7.08 -6.99
CA PRO A 9 -12.67 -7.72 -5.78
C PRO A 9 -11.13 -7.70 -5.73
N SER A 10 -10.59 -7.38 -4.55
CA SER A 10 -9.15 -7.36 -4.31
C SER A 10 -8.68 -8.74 -3.82
N SER A 11 -7.91 -9.46 -4.64
CA SER A 11 -7.44 -10.83 -4.33
C SER A 11 -6.17 -10.82 -3.46
N ILE A 12 -6.21 -10.10 -2.34
CA ILE A 12 -5.05 -9.89 -1.45
C ILE A 12 -5.05 -10.76 -0.18
N ALA A 13 -6.11 -11.54 0.05
CA ALA A 13 -6.23 -12.47 1.18
C ALA A 13 -5.50 -13.81 0.92
N THR A 14 -4.39 -13.78 0.18
CA THR A 14 -3.54 -14.95 -0.04
C THR A 14 -2.36 -14.92 0.91
N LEU A 15 -1.82 -16.08 1.28
CA LEU A 15 -0.66 -16.16 2.18
C LEU A 15 0.56 -15.41 1.62
N GLY A 16 0.77 -15.47 0.30
CA GLY A 16 1.85 -14.74 -0.37
C GLY A 16 1.69 -13.22 -0.22
N MET A 17 0.49 -12.71 -0.47
CA MET A 17 0.20 -11.30 -0.35
C MET A 17 0.21 -10.82 1.11
N ALA A 18 -0.28 -11.63 2.05
CA ALA A 18 -0.20 -11.34 3.47
C ALA A 18 1.26 -11.15 3.93
N ARG A 19 2.18 -12.02 3.49
CA ARG A 19 3.62 -11.86 3.76
C ARG A 19 4.19 -10.59 3.12
N TYR A 20 3.86 -10.33 1.86
CA TYR A 20 4.29 -9.12 1.16
C TYR A 20 3.86 -7.85 1.89
N LEU A 21 2.57 -7.78 2.25
CA LEU A 21 1.99 -6.64 2.97
C LEU A 21 2.64 -6.47 4.35
N LEU A 22 2.84 -7.56 5.09
CA LEU A 22 3.52 -7.55 6.40
C LEU A 22 4.95 -6.98 6.28
N THR A 23 5.71 -7.41 5.28
CA THR A 23 7.06 -6.90 5.04
C THR A 23 7.06 -5.43 4.63
N ARG A 24 6.18 -5.02 3.70
CA ARG A 24 6.09 -3.63 3.23
C ARG A 24 5.61 -2.66 4.31
N SER A 25 4.72 -3.10 5.19
CA SER A 25 4.21 -2.30 6.31
C SER A 25 5.07 -2.39 7.59
N GLU A 26 6.19 -3.11 7.53
CA GLU A 26 7.06 -3.39 8.68
C GLU A 26 6.30 -3.95 9.90
N GLY A 27 5.24 -4.72 9.63
CA GLY A 27 4.47 -5.41 10.65
C GLY A 27 3.47 -4.56 11.44
N THR A 28 3.32 -3.26 11.14
CA THR A 28 2.41 -2.39 11.90
C THR A 28 1.06 -2.20 11.20
N ILE A 29 -0.03 -2.19 11.98
CA ILE A 29 -1.40 -2.04 11.47
C ILE A 29 -1.61 -0.65 10.84
N GLY A 30 -1.00 0.39 11.43
CA GLY A 30 -1.09 1.77 10.91
C GLY A 30 -0.47 1.90 9.53
N GLU A 31 0.75 1.40 9.34
CA GLU A 31 1.41 1.43 8.02
C GLU A 31 0.71 0.49 7.02
N LEU A 32 0.17 -0.64 7.46
CA LEU A 32 -0.64 -1.50 6.59
C LEU A 32 -1.86 -0.76 6.06
N THR A 33 -2.55 -0.03 6.94
CA THR A 33 -3.71 0.79 6.57
C THR A 33 -3.32 1.89 5.58
N HIS A 34 -2.20 2.56 5.83
CA HIS A 34 -1.68 3.61 4.94
C HIS A 34 -1.33 3.06 3.56
N LEU A 35 -0.59 1.94 3.49
CA LEU A 35 -0.25 1.26 2.24
C LEU A 35 -1.50 0.85 1.46
N LEU A 36 -2.48 0.23 2.11
CA LEU A 36 -3.72 -0.20 1.45
C LEU A 36 -4.54 0.99 0.94
N MET A 37 -4.54 2.11 1.66
CA MET A 37 -5.20 3.35 1.22
C MET A 37 -4.51 3.93 -0.02
N ALA A 38 -3.19 4.06 -0.01
CA ALA A 38 -2.41 4.53 -1.16
C ALA A 38 -2.60 3.61 -2.39
N ALA A 39 -2.63 2.29 -2.18
CA ALA A 39 -2.90 1.33 -3.24
C ALA A 39 -4.34 1.42 -3.78
N ALA A 40 -5.33 1.69 -2.92
CA ALA A 40 -6.71 1.91 -3.35
C ALA A 40 -6.86 3.18 -4.18
N LEU A 41 -6.17 4.27 -3.81
CA LEU A 41 -6.11 5.49 -4.63
C LEU A 41 -5.50 5.20 -6.00
N ALA A 42 -4.33 4.54 -6.03
CA ALA A 42 -3.68 4.14 -7.28
C ALA A 42 -4.58 3.21 -8.14
N ALA A 43 -5.38 2.35 -7.51
CA ALA A 43 -6.33 1.49 -8.21
C ALA A 43 -7.44 2.27 -8.90
N VAL A 44 -7.96 3.33 -8.27
CA VAL A 44 -8.96 4.22 -8.87
C VAL A 44 -8.33 5.04 -10.00
N GLU A 45 -7.20 5.70 -9.74
CA GLU A 45 -6.53 6.57 -10.72
C GLU A 45 -6.08 5.82 -11.97
N SER A 46 -5.64 4.57 -11.82
CA SER A 46 -5.23 3.72 -12.95
C SER A 46 -6.38 3.01 -13.67
N GLY A 47 -7.60 3.07 -13.13
CA GLY A 47 -8.78 2.33 -13.64
C GLY A 47 -8.76 0.81 -13.37
N GLU A 48 -7.75 0.31 -12.66
CA GLU A 48 -7.65 -1.10 -12.24
C GLU A 48 -8.81 -1.48 -11.32
N GLU A 49 -9.25 -0.56 -10.47
CA GLU A 49 -10.40 -0.73 -9.56
C GLU A 49 -10.31 -1.99 -8.67
N ALA A 50 -9.09 -2.45 -8.36
CA ALA A 50 -8.79 -3.51 -7.40
C ALA A 50 -7.39 -3.34 -6.82
N ILE A 51 -7.20 -3.77 -5.56
CA ILE A 51 -5.87 -3.93 -4.99
C ILE A 51 -5.27 -5.25 -5.47
N ASN A 52 -4.13 -5.16 -6.11
CA ASN A 52 -3.31 -6.26 -6.59
C ASN A 52 -1.83 -5.86 -6.57
N HIS A 53 -0.94 -6.72 -7.06
CA HIS A 53 0.49 -6.41 -7.06
C HIS A 53 0.81 -5.11 -7.82
N ARG A 54 0.14 -4.85 -8.96
CA ARG A 54 0.37 -3.66 -9.77
C ARG A 54 0.02 -2.39 -8.99
N THR A 55 -1.17 -2.34 -8.39
CA THR A 55 -1.62 -1.15 -7.64
C THR A 55 -0.85 -0.96 -6.33
N LEU A 56 -0.38 -2.04 -5.72
CA LEU A 56 0.55 -1.99 -4.57
C LEU A 56 1.96 -1.49 -4.96
N SER A 57 2.41 -1.73 -6.19
CA SER A 57 3.69 -1.19 -6.70
C SER A 57 3.56 0.26 -7.15
N MET A 58 2.37 0.69 -7.58
CA MET A 58 2.08 2.08 -7.96
C MET A 58 1.76 2.99 -6.76
N ALA A 59 1.41 2.40 -5.62
CA ALA A 59 1.07 3.14 -4.41
C ALA A 59 2.20 4.08 -4.01
N ASP A 60 1.87 5.37 -3.85
CA ASP A 60 2.74 6.38 -3.26
C ASP A 60 2.86 6.14 -1.75
N TYR A 61 3.65 5.12 -1.40
CA TYR A 61 3.85 4.68 -0.03
C TYR A 61 5.33 4.37 0.20
N THR A 62 5.90 5.09 1.17
CA THR A 62 7.25 4.91 1.68
C THR A 62 7.17 4.36 3.10
N GLY A 63 7.79 3.20 3.34
CA GLY A 63 7.76 2.54 4.65
C GLY A 63 8.58 3.28 5.73
N PRO A 64 8.37 2.99 7.03
CA PRO A 64 9.03 3.68 8.14
C PRO A 64 10.56 3.71 8.07
N SER A 65 11.19 2.60 7.73
CA SER A 65 12.64 2.50 7.63
C SER A 65 13.18 3.24 6.41
N GLU A 66 12.44 3.24 5.30
CA GLU A 66 12.80 3.99 4.11
C GLU A 66 12.68 5.50 4.33
N ARG A 67 11.60 5.95 4.98
CA ARG A 67 11.38 7.35 5.35
C ARG A 67 12.47 7.87 6.29
N ARG A 68 12.92 7.04 7.25
CA ARG A 68 14.07 7.34 8.12
C ARG A 68 15.36 7.52 7.31
N ARG A 69 15.66 6.61 6.38
CA ARG A 69 16.85 6.71 5.52
C ARG A 69 16.83 7.94 4.62
N GLN A 70 15.68 8.29 4.03
CA GLN A 70 15.53 9.49 3.22
C GLN A 70 15.85 10.75 4.03
N PHE A 71 15.30 10.84 5.25
CA PHE A 71 15.59 11.95 6.15
C PHE A 71 17.07 12.03 6.54
N GLU A 72 17.70 10.90 6.84
CA GLU A 72 19.14 10.83 7.15
C GLU A 72 20.02 11.27 5.98
N GLN A 73 19.62 10.97 4.74
CA GLN A 73 20.34 11.38 3.52
C GLN A 73 20.22 12.88 3.24
N GLU A 74 19.06 13.49 3.51
CA GLU A 74 18.84 14.93 3.29
C GLU A 74 19.62 15.82 4.29
N LEU A 75 20.04 15.25 5.42
CA LEU A 75 20.81 15.94 6.46
C LEU A 75 22.34 15.95 6.22
N MET A 76 22.83 15.18 5.25
CA MET A 76 24.26 15.08 4.88
C MET A 76 24.60 15.94 3.67
#